data_AF-R6CXH7-F1
#
_entry.id   AF-R6CXH7-F1
#
_cell.length_a   1.000
_cell.length_b   1.000
_cell.length_c   1.000
_cell.angle_alpha   90.00
_cell.angle_beta   90.00
_cell.angle_gamma   90.00
#
_symmetry.space_group_name_H-M   'P 1'
#
loop_
_entity.id
_entity.type
_entity.pdbx_description
1 polymer ?
#
loop_
_entity_poly.entity_id
_entity_poly.type
_entity_poly.pdbx_seq_one_letter_code
_entity_poly.pdbx_strand_id
1 'polypeptide(L)' 'MTDDCGPCLKFGEFGPTKMYKNECFTLDLGTGRTWNISFDFWVDGIKTDNPVVHSSLYVDGEKMDFPLAEIRLD' A
#
# COMPACT_ATOMS: atom_id res chain seq x y z
N MET A 1 -19.36 8.86 -13.34
CA MET A 1 -18.27 8.35 -14.18
C MET A 1 -17.55 7.34 -13.32
N THR A 2 -17.56 6.07 -13.72
CA THR A 2 -16.91 4.99 -12.94
C THR A 2 -15.42 5.12 -13.18
N ASP A 3 -14.70 5.57 -12.15
CA ASP A 3 -13.25 5.57 -12.13
C ASP A 3 -12.77 4.12 -12.19
N ASP A 4 -12.54 3.61 -13.41
CA ASP A 4 -11.95 2.30 -13.68
C ASP A 4 -10.45 2.31 -13.32
N CYS A 5 -10.14 2.57 -12.05
CA CYS A 5 -8.95 1.96 -11.47
C CYS A 5 -9.24 0.46 -11.45
N GLY A 6 -8.40 -0.34 -12.11
CA GLY A 6 -8.55 -1.81 -12.21
C GLY A 6 -8.68 -2.54 -10.86
N PRO A 7 -8.60 -3.88 -10.84
CA PRO A 7 -8.81 -4.65 -9.61
C PRO A 7 -7.94 -4.13 -8.46
N CYS A 8 -8.59 -3.56 -7.44
CA CYS A 8 -7.95 -2.91 -6.30
C CYS A 8 -8.00 -3.84 -5.08
N LEU A 9 -6.83 -4.20 -4.55
CA LEU A 9 -6.72 -4.86 -3.25
C LEU A 9 -6.94 -3.82 -2.14
N LYS A 10 -7.95 -4.04 -1.30
CA LYS A 10 -8.29 -3.15 -0.18
C LYS A 10 -7.90 -3.80 1.14
N PHE A 11 -7.15 -3.08 1.97
CA PHE A 11 -6.66 -3.57 3.25
C PHE A 11 -7.31 -2.83 4.41
N GLY A 12 -8.20 -3.52 5.12
CA GLY A 12 -8.77 -3.10 6.39
C GLY A 12 -9.31 -1.66 6.44
N GLU A 13 -9.46 -1.16 7.65
CA GLU A 13 -9.67 0.27 7.91
C GLU A 13 -8.37 0.86 8.42
N PHE A 14 -7.97 2.01 7.88
CA PHE A 14 -6.86 2.80 8.39
C PHE A 14 -7.39 3.88 9.33
N GLY A 15 -6.69 4.11 10.42
CA GLY A 15 -7.03 5.21 11.31
C GLY A 15 -5.91 5.56 12.30
N PRO A 16 -6.05 6.67 13.01
CA PRO A 16 -5.06 7.11 14.00
C PRO A 16 -4.85 6.11 15.15
N THR A 17 -5.80 5.20 15.37
CA THR A 17 -5.72 4.11 16.34
C THR A 17 -5.14 2.81 15.77
N LYS A 18 -5.07 2.69 14.43
CA LYS A 18 -4.59 1.51 13.71
C LYS A 18 -3.73 1.94 12.53
N MET A 19 -2.44 2.06 12.80
CA MET A 19 -1.39 2.35 11.81
C MET A 19 -0.85 1.05 11.24
N TYR A 20 -0.47 1.08 9.97
CA TYR A 20 0.20 -0.01 9.28
C TYR A 20 1.68 0.33 9.19
N LYS A 21 2.54 -0.40 9.92
CA LYS A 21 3.99 -0.18 9.93
C LYS A 21 4.69 -1.51 9.73
N ASN A 22 5.51 -1.59 8.68
CA ASN A 22 6.18 -2.79 8.21
C ASN A 22 5.20 -3.93 7.89
N GLU A 23 4.02 -3.60 7.36
CA GLU A 23 3.09 -4.64 6.92
C GLU A 23 3.65 -5.32 5.68
N CYS A 24 3.49 -6.64 5.60
CA CYS A 24 3.86 -7.39 4.42
C CYS A 24 2.89 -8.53 4.14
N PHE A 25 2.71 -8.84 2.86
CA PHE A 25 1.97 -10.00 2.40
C PHE A 25 2.55 -10.49 1.08
N THR A 26 2.33 -11.77 0.78
CA THR A 26 2.71 -12.37 -0.50
C THR A 26 1.48 -12.46 -1.39
N LEU A 27 1.59 -11.95 -2.62
CA LEU A 27 0.59 -12.11 -3.66
C LEU A 27 1.03 -13.23 -4.61
N ASP A 28 0.26 -14.32 -4.67
CA ASP A 28 0.42 -15.35 -5.69
C ASP A 28 -0.44 -14.99 -6.92
N LEU A 29 0.20 -14.88 -8.08
CA LEU A 29 -0.44 -14.50 -9.33
C LEU A 29 -0.97 -15.71 -10.13
N GLY A 30 -0.77 -16.94 -9.64
CA GLY A 30 -1.24 -18.16 -10.30
C GLY A 30 -0.40 -18.60 -11.52
N THR A 31 0.63 -17.83 -11.91
CA THR A 31 1.55 -18.14 -13.01
C THR A 31 2.87 -18.77 -12.55
N GLY A 32 2.94 -19.19 -11.27
CA GLY A 32 4.18 -19.59 -10.61
C GLY A 32 5.07 -18.41 -10.19
N ARG A 33 4.58 -17.18 -10.37
CA ARG A 33 5.19 -15.95 -9.87
C ARG A 33 4.48 -15.49 -8.58
N THR A 34 5.28 -15.11 -7.60
CA THR A 34 4.83 -14.51 -6.34
C THR A 34 5.49 -13.16 -6.16
N TRP A 35 4.76 -12.17 -5.66
CA TRP A 35 5.33 -10.89 -5.22
C TRP A 35 5.24 -10.73 -3.72
N ASN A 36 6.32 -10.27 -3.12
CA ASN A 36 6.34 -9.81 -1.73
C ASN A 36 6.01 -8.32 -1.70
N ILE A 37 4.83 -8.01 -1.20
CA ILE A 37 4.37 -6.63 -1.05
C ILE A 37 4.63 -6.22 0.38
N SER A 38 5.34 -5.11 0.57
CA SER A 38 5.53 -4.48 1.88
C SER A 38 5.08 -3.03 1.83
N PHE A 39 4.42 -2.55 2.86
CA PHE A 39 3.94 -1.17 2.89
C PHE A 39 3.92 -0.58 4.30
N ASP A 40 4.07 0.74 4.36
CA ASP A 40 3.76 1.55 5.53
C ASP A 40 2.63 2.51 5.20
N PHE A 41 1.71 2.68 6.14
CA PHE A 41 0.71 3.73 6.13
C PHE A 41 0.43 4.17 7.56
N TRP A 42 0.89 5.37 7.93
CA TRP A 42 0.79 5.86 9.31
C TRP A 42 0.73 7.39 9.38
N VAL A 43 0.27 7.91 10.51
CA VAL A 43 0.14 9.36 10.75
C VAL A 43 1.08 9.77 11.88
N ASP A 44 1.91 10.78 11.63
CA ASP A 44 2.65 11.48 12.67
C ASP A 44 1.88 12.72 13.14
N GLY A 45 2.07 13.12 14.39
CA GLY A 45 1.51 14.38 14.89
C GLY A 45 -0.02 14.40 15.02
N ILE A 46 -0.69 13.26 15.24
CA ILE A 46 -2.17 13.18 15.39
C ILE A 46 -2.76 14.20 16.38
N LYS A 47 -1.98 14.62 17.38
CA LYS A 47 -2.41 15.57 18.42
C LYS A 47 -1.82 16.98 18.25
N THR A 48 -1.30 17.31 17.07
CA THR A 48 -0.76 18.62 16.74
C THR A 48 -1.65 19.30 15.70
N ASP A 49 -1.42 20.59 15.46
CA ASP A 49 -2.15 21.35 14.45
C ASP A 49 -1.82 20.93 13.01
N ASN A 50 -0.76 20.12 12.81
CA ASN A 50 -0.26 19.72 11.50
C ASN A 50 0.12 18.23 11.49
N PRO A 51 -0.85 17.31 11.49
CA PRO A 51 -0.58 15.89 11.32
C PRO A 51 -0.04 15.60 9.91
N VAL A 52 0.88 14.65 9.80
CA VAL A 52 1.51 14.26 8.52
C VAL A 52 1.21 12.79 8.25
N VAL A 53 0.71 12.49 7.06
CA VAL A 53 0.50 11.10 6.62
C VAL A 53 1.74 10.63 5.88
N HIS A 54 2.28 9.50 6.31
CA HIS A 54 3.39 8.81 5.68
C HIS A 54 2.88 7.57 4.96
N SER A 55 3.37 7.36 3.74
CA SER A 55 3.10 6.15 2.96
C SER A 55 4.36 5.65 2.28
N SER A 56 4.50 4.34 2.19
CA SER A 56 5.55 3.67 1.43
C SER A 56 4.99 2.37 0.86
N LEU A 57 5.43 1.99 -0.34
CA LEU A 57 5.08 0.73 -0.97
C LEU A 57 6.35 0.13 -1.56
N TYR A 58 6.52 -1.17 -1.37
CA TYR A 58 7.61 -1.96 -1.89
C TYR A 58 7.06 -3.23 -2.54
N VAL A 59 7.61 -3.58 -3.70
CA VAL A 59 7.34 -4.83 -4.42
C VAL A 59 8.67 -5.56 -4.57
N ASP A 60 8.76 -6.76 -4.00
CA ASP A 60 10.00 -7.57 -3.95
C ASP A 60 11.22 -6.79 -3.43
N GLY A 61 10.97 -5.88 -2.48
CA GLY A 61 12.00 -5.03 -1.86
C GLY A 61 12.33 -3.75 -2.64
N GLU A 62 11.81 -3.58 -3.86
CA GLU A 62 11.97 -2.35 -4.63
C GLU A 62 10.89 -1.33 -4.27
N LYS A 63 11.29 -0.08 -4.01
CA LYS A 63 10.38 0.99 -3.62
C LYS A 63 9.60 1.49 -4.84
N MET A 64 8.28 1.60 -4.69
CA MET A 64 7.37 2.10 -5.74
C MET A 64 7.01 3.57 -5.52
N ASP A 65 6.79 4.30 -6.61
CA ASP A 65 6.25 5.65 -6.56
C ASP A 65 4.73 5.62 -6.33
N PHE A 66 4.28 6.33 -5.30
CA PHE A 66 2.86 6.47 -4.95
C PHE A 66 2.26 7.69 -5.68
N PRO A 67 1.02 7.66 -6.20
CA PRO A 67 -0.03 6.65 -6.04
C PRO A 67 -0.09 5.60 -7.17
N LEU A 68 0.79 5.67 -8.17
CA LEU A 68 0.72 4.86 -9.39
C LEU A 68 1.66 3.65 -9.32
N ALA A 69 1.22 2.60 -8.62
CA ALA A 69 1.65 1.26 -8.98
C ALA A 69 0.70 0.71 -10.05
N GLU A 70 0.83 1.15 -11.31
CA GLU A 70 0.21 0.44 -12.43
C GLU A 70 1.05 -0.82 -12.69
N ILE A 71 0.69 -1.89 -12.00
CA ILE A 71 1.34 -3.18 -12.20
C ILE A 71 0.64 -3.89 -13.37
N ARG A 72 1.29 -3.91 -14.53
CA ARG A 72 0.80 -4.63 -15.70
C ARG A 72 1.19 -6.09 -15.59
N LEU A 73 0.18 -6.96 -15.49
CA LEU A 73 0.34 -8.38 -15.70
C LEU A 73 0.39 -8.63 -17.21
N ASP A 74 1.46 -9.26 -17.66
CA ASP A 74 1.64 -9.76 -19.02
C ASP A 74 0.67 -10.91 -19.36
#